data_AF-A0A084VCW1-F1
#
_entry.id   AF-A0A084VCW1-F1
#
_cell.length_a   1.000
_cell.length_b   1.000
_cell.length_c   1.000
_cell.angle_alpha   90.00
_cell.angle_beta   90.00
_cell.angle_gamma   90.00
#
_symmetry.space_group_name_H-M   'P 1'
#
loop_
_entity.id
_entity.type
_entity.pdbx_description
1 polymer ?
#
loop_
_entity_poly.entity_id
_entity_poly.type
_entity_poly.pdbx_seq_one_letter_code
_entity_poly.pdbx_strand_id
1 'polypeptide(L)'
;MRTILFTDVEATSIAVDPHQGKLYWSSKTMEKENIEWSNLDGSERKVLIEDPQIIAIDDMKVSMATGELCYSDSGTMKIECIDTRSKRIRTIVENITSAHTMGQVSKTMGID
;
A
#
# COMPACT_ATOMS: atom_id res chain seq x y z
N MET A 1 25.15 8.93 -3.82
CA MET A 1 25.21 7.49 -3.47
C MET A 1 23.85 6.89 -3.81
N ARG A 2 23.80 5.77 -4.53
CA ARG A 2 22.56 5.04 -4.86
C ARG A 2 22.67 3.66 -4.22
N THR A 3 21.63 3.24 -3.51
CA THR A 3 21.54 1.92 -2.87
C THR A 3 20.37 1.16 -3.49
N ILE A 4 20.55 -0.12 -3.76
CA ILE A 4 19.48 -1.02 -4.18
C ILE A 4 19.16 -1.90 -2.96
N LEU A 5 17.90 -1.90 -2.53
CA LEU A 5 17.46 -2.70 -1.39
C LEU A 5 17.00 -4.09 -1.81
N PHE A 6 16.19 -4.16 -2.87
CA PHE A 6 15.62 -5.40 -3.40
C PHE A 6 15.68 -5.38 -4.93
N THR A 7 15.86 -6.56 -5.53
CA THR A 7 15.89 -6.76 -6.99
C THR A 7 14.85 -7.77 -7.48
N ASP A 8 14.17 -8.42 -6.55
CA ASP A 8 13.20 -9.49 -6.72
C ASP A 8 11.77 -9.00 -6.47
N VAL A 9 11.50 -7.74 -6.80
CA VAL A 9 10.21 -7.08 -6.54
C VAL A 9 9.67 -6.47 -7.83
N GLU A 10 8.43 -6.78 -8.15
CA GLU A 10 7.61 -6.04 -9.11
C GLU A 10 6.62 -5.19 -8.31
N ALA A 11 6.91 -3.90 -8.17
CA ALA A 11 6.13 -2.96 -7.37
C ALA A 11 5.45 -1.91 -8.26
N THR A 12 4.17 -1.66 -8.00
CA THR A 12 3.38 -0.59 -8.62
C THR A 12 3.40 0.70 -7.79
N SER A 13 3.49 0.58 -6.46
CA SER A 13 3.52 1.72 -5.53
C SER A 13 4.43 1.47 -4.32
N ILE A 14 4.92 2.56 -3.74
CA ILE A 14 5.80 2.57 -2.56
C ILE A 14 5.44 3.75 -1.65
N ALA A 15 5.42 3.51 -0.34
CA ALA A 15 5.19 4.53 0.67
C ALA A 15 6.27 4.47 1.77
N VAL A 16 6.56 5.61 2.38
CA VAL A 16 7.58 5.75 3.42
C VAL A 16 6.95 6.31 4.68
N ASP A 17 7.19 5.66 5.81
CA ASP A 17 6.94 6.22 7.14
C ASP A 17 8.28 6.59 7.79
N PRO A 18 8.69 7.87 7.74
CA PRO A 18 9.94 8.31 8.36
C PRO A 18 9.89 8.33 9.89
N HIS A 19 8.69 8.41 10.49
CA HIS A 19 8.55 8.44 11.95
C HIS A 19 8.73 7.03 12.54
N GLN A 20 8.23 6.02 11.85
CA GLN A 20 8.41 4.61 12.24
C GLN A 20 9.64 3.95 11.62
N GLY A 21 10.32 4.62 10.69
CA GLY A 21 11.50 4.10 9.99
C GLY A 21 11.16 2.93 9.07
N LYS A 22 10.01 2.98 8.38
CA LYS A 22 9.48 1.88 7.55
C LYS A 22 9.31 2.27 6.09
N LEU A 23 9.58 1.30 5.22
CA LEU A 23 9.22 1.29 3.80
C LEU A 23 8.09 0.29 3.60
N TYR A 24 7.12 0.65 2.78
CA TYR A 24 6.00 -0.20 2.37
C TYR A 24 5.92 -0.22 0.84
N TRP A 25 5.70 -1.37 0.22
CA TRP A 25 5.54 -1.45 -1.25
C TRP A 25 4.52 -2.53 -1.62
N SER A 26 3.85 -2.33 -2.75
CA SER A 26 3.09 -3.41 -3.38
C SER A 26 4.08 -4.40 -3.99
N SER A 27 3.79 -5.68 -3.85
CA SER A 27 4.63 -6.76 -4.34
C SER A 27 3.74 -7.68 -5.15
N LYS A 28 4.01 -7.76 -6.45
CA LYS A 28 3.25 -8.59 -7.36
C LYS A 28 3.99 -9.88 -7.66
N THR A 29 3.26 -10.98 -7.58
CA THR A 29 3.69 -12.29 -8.07
C THR A 29 2.76 -12.75 -9.18
N MET A 30 3.05 -13.88 -9.83
CA MET A 30 2.14 -14.43 -10.85
C MET A 30 0.78 -14.84 -10.30
N GLU A 31 0.66 -15.09 -8.99
CA GLU A 31 -0.55 -15.65 -8.37
C GLU A 31 -1.32 -14.65 -7.49
N LYS A 32 -0.63 -13.66 -6.91
CA LYS A 32 -1.21 -12.72 -5.94
C LYS A 32 -0.46 -11.41 -5.90
N GLU A 33 -1.15 -10.38 -5.40
CA GLU A 33 -0.57 -9.10 -5.03
C GLU A 33 -0.66 -8.94 -3.51
N ASN A 34 0.42 -8.47 -2.89
CA ASN A 34 0.52 -8.27 -1.45
C ASN A 34 1.17 -6.93 -1.14
N ILE A 35 1.03 -6.45 0.10
CA ILE A 35 1.80 -5.31 0.58
C ILE A 35 2.90 -5.85 1.47
N GLU A 36 4.14 -5.47 1.18
CA GLU A 36 5.31 -5.80 1.97
C GLU A 36 5.85 -4.56 2.69
N TRP A 37 6.71 -4.80 3.68
CA TRP A 37 7.39 -3.75 4.41
C TRP A 37 8.79 -4.15 4.85
N SER A 38 9.65 -3.17 5.09
CA SER A 38 10.99 -3.32 5.67
C SER A 38 11.35 -2.07 6.47
N ASN A 39 12.48 -2.12 7.19
CA ASN A 39 13.15 -0.91 7.69
C ASN A 39 13.67 -0.06 6.52
N LEU A 40 13.95 1.23 6.75
CA LEU A 40 14.47 2.13 5.70
C LEU A 40 15.78 1.67 5.04
N ASP A 41 16.55 0.80 5.72
CA ASP A 41 17.78 0.20 5.22
C ASP A 41 17.56 -1.15 4.49
N GLY A 42 16.30 -1.56 4.32
CA GLY A 42 15.91 -2.83 3.69
C GLY A 42 15.94 -4.04 4.64
N SER A 43 16.35 -3.88 5.90
CA SER A 43 16.32 -4.97 6.88
C SER A 43 14.88 -5.31 7.32
N GLU A 44 14.67 -6.50 7.86
CA GLU A 44 13.36 -6.97 8.33
C GLU A 44 12.23 -6.97 7.27
N ARG A 45 12.57 -7.27 6.00
CA ARG A 45 11.57 -7.48 4.96
C ARG A 45 10.53 -8.54 5.37
N LYS A 46 9.25 -8.16 5.36
CA LYS A 46 8.10 -8.99 5.76
C LYS A 46 6.87 -8.62 4.96
N VAL A 47 5.92 -9.56 4.87
CA VAL A 47 4.58 -9.27 4.34
C VAL A 47 3.76 -8.50 5.39
N LEU A 48 3.15 -7.40 4.98
CA LEU A 48 2.23 -6.58 5.78
C LEU A 48 0.78 -7.10 5.64
N ILE A 49 0.32 -7.22 4.39
CA ILE A 49 -1.00 -7.75 4.05
C ILE A 49 -0.83 -8.85 3.01
N GLU A 50 -1.43 -10.00 3.30
CA GLU A 50 -1.58 -11.13 2.39
C GLU A 50 -3.06 -11.50 2.35
N ASP A 51 -3.87 -10.62 1.74
CA ASP A 51 -5.32 -10.80 1.65
C ASP A 51 -5.67 -11.20 0.20
N PRO A 52 -6.39 -12.33 -0.01
CA PRO A 52 -6.85 -12.71 -1.35
C PRO A 52 -7.78 -11.67 -2.00
N GLN A 53 -8.26 -10.69 -1.25
CA GLN A 53 -9.06 -9.57 -1.76
C GLN A 53 -8.21 -8.40 -2.28
N ILE A 54 -6.88 -8.41 -2.16
CA ILE A 54 -6.05 -7.43 -2.88
C ILE A 54 -5.83 -7.93 -4.30
N ILE A 55 -6.29 -7.15 -5.29
CA ILE A 55 -6.26 -7.56 -6.70
C ILE A 55 -5.32 -6.70 -7.54
N ALA A 56 -5.38 -5.37 -7.40
CA ALA A 56 -4.55 -4.44 -8.18
C ALA A 56 -4.30 -3.14 -7.42
N ILE A 57 -3.19 -3.04 -6.69
CA ILE A 57 -2.84 -1.80 -5.98
C ILE A 57 -2.33 -0.78 -6.98
N ASP A 58 -3.03 0.34 -7.07
CA ASP A 58 -2.62 1.46 -7.91
C ASP A 58 -1.70 2.40 -7.15
N ASP A 59 -2.08 2.79 -5.92
CA ASP A 59 -1.28 3.70 -5.13
C ASP A 59 -1.45 3.52 -3.61
N MET A 60 -0.48 4.03 -2.86
CA MET A 60 -0.34 3.87 -1.43
C MET A 60 0.30 5.08 -0.76
N LYS A 61 -0.21 5.44 0.42
CA LYS A 61 0.31 6.55 1.22
C LYS A 61 0.24 6.27 2.71
N VAL A 62 1.26 6.71 3.43
CA VAL A 62 1.23 6.75 4.89
C VAL A 62 0.57 8.04 5.34
N SER A 63 -0.47 7.93 6.16
CA SER A 63 -1.06 9.04 6.90
C SER A 63 -0.10 9.46 8.01
N MET A 64 0.52 10.62 7.89
CA MET A 64 1.43 11.15 8.93
C MET A 64 0.72 11.44 10.27
N ALA A 65 -0.61 11.62 10.24
CA ALA A 65 -1.39 11.89 11.45
C ALA A 65 -1.70 10.62 12.25
N THR A 66 -1.91 9.49 11.57
CA THR A 66 -2.36 8.24 12.22
C THR A 66 -1.32 7.11 12.16
N GLY A 67 -0.31 7.20 11.28
CA GLY A 67 0.63 6.13 10.99
C GLY A 67 0.01 4.96 10.20
N GLU A 68 -1.22 5.12 9.72
CA GLU A 68 -1.88 4.12 8.87
C GLU A 68 -1.34 4.18 7.45
N LEU A 69 -1.24 3.04 6.80
CA LEU A 69 -1.01 2.94 5.37
C LEU A 69 -2.37 2.84 4.67
N CYS A 70 -2.69 3.80 3.82
CA CYS A 70 -3.88 3.78 2.97
C CYS A 70 -3.50 3.41 1.54
N TYR A 71 -4.32 2.58 0.89
CA TYR A 71 -4.09 2.09 -0.47
C TYR A 71 -5.39 2.06 -1.28
N SER A 72 -5.27 2.26 -2.59
CA SER A 72 -6.38 2.10 -3.54
C SER A 72 -6.20 0.82 -4.37
N ASP A 73 -7.24 0.00 -4.44
CA ASP A 73 -7.28 -1.24 -5.21
C ASP A 73 -8.35 -1.14 -6.31
N SER A 74 -7.93 -0.94 -7.56
CA SER A 74 -8.83 -0.91 -8.72
C SER A 74 -9.48 -2.24 -9.02
N GLY A 75 -8.86 -3.35 -8.61
CA GLY A 75 -9.42 -4.67 -8.84
C GLY A 75 -10.64 -4.95 -7.97
N THR A 76 -10.68 -4.39 -6.75
CA THR A 76 -11.84 -4.47 -5.86
C THR A 76 -12.69 -3.20 -5.79
N MET A 77 -12.26 -2.11 -6.42
CA MET A 77 -12.93 -0.81 -6.39
C MET A 77 -13.11 -0.27 -4.96
N LYS A 78 -12.06 -0.43 -4.15
CA LYS A 78 -12.01 -0.03 -2.74
C LYS A 78 -10.81 0.86 -2.45
N ILE A 79 -10.97 1.70 -1.44
CA ILE A 79 -9.88 2.39 -0.76
C ILE A 79 -9.91 1.96 0.70
N GLU A 80 -8.79 1.49 1.20
CA GLU A 80 -8.66 0.93 2.54
C GLU A 80 -7.45 1.52 3.26
N CYS A 81 -7.49 1.53 4.59
CA CYS A 81 -6.35 1.89 5.42
C CYS A 81 -6.08 0.80 6.44
N ILE A 82 -4.81 0.49 6.64
CA ILE A 82 -4.32 -0.46 7.65
C ILE A 82 -3.51 0.26 8.73
N ASP A 83 -3.85 -0.02 9.99
CA ASP A 83 -2.94 0.25 11.10
C ASP A 83 -1.76 -0.72 11.02
N THR A 84 -0.57 -0.18 10.76
CA THR A 84 0.63 -0.98 10.46
C THR A 84 1.14 -1.78 11.66
N ARG A 85 0.69 -1.46 12.89
CA ARG A 85 1.02 -2.18 14.13
C ARG A 85 -0.03 -3.22 14.46
N SER A 86 -1.30 -2.84 14.54
CA SER A 86 -2.39 -3.77 14.92
C SER A 86 -2.83 -4.68 13.78
N LYS A 87 -2.42 -4.35 12.53
CA LYS A 87 -2.83 -5.01 11.29
C LYS A 87 -4.33 -4.93 11.03
N ARG A 88 -5.02 -4.02 11.71
CA ARG A 88 -6.46 -3.82 11.50
C ARG A 88 -6.67 -3.01 10.24
N ILE A 89 -7.42 -3.59 9.31
CA ILE A 89 -7.86 -2.94 8.07
C ILE A 89 -9.22 -2.27 8.33
N ARG A 90 -9.40 -1.08 7.76
CA ARG A 90 -10.69 -0.40 7.64
C ARG A 90 -10.91 -0.01 6.18
N THR A 91 -12.09 -0.34 5.66
CA THR A 91 -12.53 0.14 4.35
C THR A 91 -13.04 1.58 4.49
N ILE A 92 -12.53 2.49 3.67
CA ILE A 92 -12.86 3.92 3.72
C ILE A 92 -13.95 4.23 2.71
N VAL A 93 -13.76 3.68 1.51
CA VAL A 93 -14.66 3.81 0.38
C VAL A 93 -14.75 2.46 -0.29
N GLU A 94 -15.96 2.05 -0.63
CA GLU A 94 -16.24 0.83 -1.37
C GLU A 94 -17.32 1.09 -2.43
N ASN A 95 -17.52 0.12 -3.32
CA ASN A 95 -18.49 0.20 -4.42
C ASN A 95 -18.24 1.40 -5.34
N ILE A 96 -16.97 1.72 -5.59
CA ILE A 96 -16.59 2.78 -6.53
C ILE A 96 -16.96 2.30 -7.94
N THR A 97 -17.71 3.13 -8.67
CA THR A 97 -18.36 2.71 -9.91
C THR A 97 -17.46 2.70 -11.14
N SER A 98 -16.30 3.36 -11.08
CA SER A 98 -15.34 3.41 -12.19
C SER A 98 -13.93 3.75 -11.71
N ALA A 99 -12.93 3.34 -12.49
CA ALA A 99 -11.53 3.71 -12.25
C ALA A 99 -11.30 5.24 -12.28
N HIS A 100 -12.05 5.98 -13.12
CA HIS A 100 -11.99 7.44 -13.15
C HIS A 100 -12.42 8.04 -11.80
N THR A 101 -13.58 7.60 -11.29
CA THR A 101 -14.07 8.03 -9.98
C THR A 101 -13.08 7.66 -8.88
N MET A 102 -12.50 6.46 -8.94
CA MET A 102 -11.52 6.01 -7.95
C MET A 102 -10.30 6.92 -7.92
N GLY A 103 -9.74 7.25 -9.09
CA GLY A 103 -8.64 8.20 -9.20
C GLY A 103 -8.97 9.54 -8.53
N GLN A 104 -10.16 10.10 -8.76
CA GLN A 104 -10.61 11.35 -8.13
C GLN A 104 -10.72 11.27 -6.61
N VAL A 105 -11.22 10.14 -6.08
CA VAL A 105 -11.32 9.91 -4.64
C VAL A 105 -9.91 9.76 -4.03
N SER A 106 -9.04 8.97 -4.65
CA SER A 106 -7.63 8.85 -4.24
C SER A 106 -6.95 10.21 -4.16
N LYS A 107 -7.18 11.11 -5.15
CA LYS A 107 -6.63 12.48 -5.08
C LYS A 107 -7.16 13.29 -3.92
N THR A 108 -8.47 13.20 -3.69
CA THR A 108 -9.13 13.92 -2.60
C THR A 108 -8.59 13.46 -1.24
N MET A 109 -8.20 12.19 -1.14
CA MET A 109 -7.58 11.59 0.04
C MET A 109 -6.06 11.77 0.11
N GLY A 110 -5.43 12.31 -0.94
CA GLY A 110 -3.98 12.51 -1.04
C GLY A 110 -3.18 11.20 -1.11
N ILE A 111 -3.77 10.17 -1.74
CA ILE A 111 -3.15 8.85 -1.94
C ILE A 111 -2.27 8.83 -3.21
N ASP A 112 -2.52 9.75 -4.17
CA ASP A 112 -1.83 9.84 -5.47
C ASP A 112 -0.66 10.86 -5.54
#